data_AF-A0A6L5X6H5-F1
#
_entry.id   AF-A0A6L5X6H5-F1
#
_cell.length_a   1.000
_cell.length_b   1.000
_cell.length_c   1.000
_cell.angle_alpha   90.00
_cell.angle_beta   90.00
_cell.angle_gamma   90.00
#
_symmetry.space_group_name_H-M   'P 1'
#
loop_
_entity.id
_entity.type
_entity.pdbx_description
1 polymer ?
#
loop_
_entity_poly.entity_id
_entity_poly.type
_entity_poly.pdbx_seq_one_letter_code
_entity_poly.pdbx_strand_id
1 'polypeptide(L)' 'MSSGVFERRYDQWPTIFCSQYKTSEWHPRLGGGVVADAIMDRIVHNAMTINSGTLNMREFLAAHPI' A
#
# COMPACT_ATOMS: atom_id res chain seq x y z
N MET A 1 5.26 11.76 1.46
CA MET A 1 3.87 11.53 1.93
C MET A 1 3.60 12.50 3.07
N SER A 2 2.71 13.48 2.89
CA SER A 2 2.35 14.41 3.97
C SER A 2 1.43 13.73 4.97
N SER A 3 1.80 13.80 6.25
CA SER A 3 1.13 13.20 7.41
C SER A 3 -0.36 13.56 7.54
N GLY A 4 -0.76 14.75 7.10
CA GLY A 4 -2.13 15.27 7.30
C GLY A 4 -3.27 14.58 6.52
N VAL A 5 -2.98 13.64 5.62
CA VAL A 5 -4.02 12.81 4.96
C VAL A 5 -4.36 11.56 5.78
N PHE A 6 -3.39 11.02 6.51
CA PHE A 6 -3.59 9.82 7.33
C PHE A 6 -4.44 10.12 8.57
N GLU A 7 -4.20 11.24 9.23
CA GLU A 7 -4.98 11.66 10.42
C GLU A 7 -6.45 11.94 10.12
N ARG A 8 -6.79 12.41 8.91
CA ARG A 8 -8.18 12.71 8.54
C ARG A 8 -8.99 11.51 8.08
N ARG A 9 -8.34 10.40 7.74
CA ARG A 9 -9.00 9.19 7.21
C ARG A 9 -9.00 8.03 8.20
N TYR A 10 -8.34 8.20 9.34
CA TYR A 10 -8.33 7.18 10.38
C TYR A 10 -9.75 6.96 10.90
N ASP A 11 -10.23 5.72 10.79
CA ASP A 11 -11.50 5.22 11.33
C ASP A 11 -12.81 5.72 10.67
N GLN A 12 -12.76 6.54 9.63
CA GLN A 12 -13.98 7.00 8.94
C GLN A 12 -14.25 6.31 7.60
N TRP A 13 -13.23 5.95 6.82
CA TRP A 13 -13.41 5.38 5.46
C TRP A 13 -12.33 4.36 5.13
N PRO A 14 -12.67 3.24 4.44
CA PRO A 14 -11.66 2.29 3.98
C PRO A 14 -10.71 2.97 3.00
N THR A 15 -9.41 2.93 3.28
CA THR A 15 -8.38 3.50 2.42
C THR A 15 -7.64 2.36 1.72
N ILE A 16 -7.75 2.30 0.39
CA ILE A 16 -7.05 1.30 -0.43
C ILE A 16 -5.65 1.82 -0.75
N PHE A 17 -4.63 1.06 -0.36
CA PHE A 17 -3.24 1.30 -0.74
C PHE A 17 -2.79 0.25 -1.75
N CYS A 18 -2.32 0.72 -2.92
CA CYS A 18 -1.68 -0.12 -3.92
C CYS A 18 -0.19 0.19 -3.93
N SER A 19 0.64 -0.82 -3.67
CA SER A 19 2.10 -0.70 -3.76
C SER A 19 2.65 -1.78 -4.67
N GLN A 20 3.72 -1.45 -5.38
CA GLN A 20 4.51 -2.41 -6.15
C GLN A 20 5.49 -3.19 -5.25
N TYR A 21 5.69 -2.74 -4.01
CA TYR A 21 6.63 -3.31 -3.06
C TYR A 21 5.87 -3.98 -1.92
N LYS A 22 6.45 -5.06 -1.40
CA LYS A 22 5.89 -5.75 -0.23
C LYS A 22 5.90 -4.82 0.97
N THR A 23 4.91 -4.98 1.87
CA THR A 23 4.80 -4.21 3.12
C THR A 23 6.08 -4.27 3.96
N SER A 24 6.84 -5.36 3.90
CA SER A 24 8.15 -5.51 4.56
C SER A 24 9.21 -4.50 4.10
N GLU A 25 9.11 -3.97 2.87
CA GLU A 25 10.05 -3.00 2.31
C GLU A 25 9.64 -1.55 2.57
N TRP A 26 8.47 -1.33 3.17
CA TRP A 26 7.94 0.02 3.39
C TRP A 26 8.65 0.70 4.56
N HIS A 27 8.94 -0.04 5.64
CA HIS A 27 9.60 0.50 6.83
C HIS A 27 10.93 1.22 6.53
N PRO A 28 11.91 0.59 5.84
CA PRO A 28 13.15 1.28 5.49
C PRO A 28 12.94 2.43 4.49
N ARG A 29 11.92 2.36 3.63
CA ARG A 29 11.61 3.41 2.63
C ARG A 29 10.87 4.61 3.21
N LEU A 30 10.17 4.43 4.32
CA LEU A 30 9.51 5.52 5.08
C LEU A 30 10.51 6.33 5.91
N GLY A 31 11.81 6.00 5.87
CA GLY A 31 12.87 6.65 6.62
C GLY A 31 13.19 5.98 7.96
N GLY A 32 12.50 4.87 8.28
CA GLY A 32 12.67 4.15 9.54
C GLY A 32 12.25 4.94 10.78
N GLY A 33 12.35 4.30 11.94
CA GLY A 33 12.05 4.89 13.24
C GLY A 33 10.56 5.01 13.56
N VAL A 34 10.26 5.74 14.63
CA VAL A 34 8.93 5.75 15.30
C VAL A 34 7.81 6.21 14.38
N VAL A 35 8.09 7.11 13.43
CA VAL A 35 7.08 7.60 12.47
C VAL A 35 6.73 6.52 11.44
N ALA A 36 7.72 5.76 10.95
CA ALA A 36 7.48 4.64 10.05
C ALA A 36 6.69 3.53 10.74
N ASP A 37 7.00 3.22 12.01
CA ASP A 37 6.24 2.27 12.82
C ASP A 37 4.79 2.72 13.00
N ALA A 38 4.56 3.99 13.38
CA ALA A 38 3.21 4.52 13.56
C ALA A 38 2.38 4.51 12.26
N ILE A 39 2.99 4.76 11.10
CA ILE A 39 2.32 4.67 9.79
C ILE A 39 2.01 3.22 9.43
N MET A 40 2.97 2.30 9.63
CA MET A 40 2.75 0.89 9.33
C MET A 40 1.70 0.28 10.25
N ASP A 41 1.67 0.61 11.54
CA ASP A 41 0.66 0.11 12.46
C ASP A 41 -0.74 0.56 12.03
N ARG A 42 -0.88 1.84 11.64
CA ARG A 42 -2.14 2.39 11.11
C ARG A 42 -2.63 1.74 9.82
N ILE A 43 -1.72 1.31 8.94
CA ILE A 43 -2.09 0.71 7.65
C ILE A 43 -2.25 -0.81 7.77
N VAL A 44 -1.30 -1.51 8.38
CA VAL A 44 -1.23 -2.97 8.42
C VAL A 44 -2.22 -3.56 9.43
N HIS A 45 -2.47 -2.90 10.56
CA HIS A 45 -3.30 -3.45 11.64
C HIS A 45 -4.76 -3.72 11.20
N ASN A 46 -5.28 -2.95 10.23
CA ASN A 46 -6.66 -3.10 9.74
C ASN A 46 -6.76 -3.29 8.21
N ALA A 47 -5.66 -3.67 7.54
CA ALA A 47 -5.65 -3.89 6.10
C ALA A 47 -5.72 -5.37 5.72
N MET A 48 -6.53 -5.66 4.70
CA MET A 48 -6.45 -6.91 3.95
C MET A 48 -5.39 -6.77 2.86
N THR A 49 -4.32 -7.58 2.92
CA THR A 49 -3.29 -7.58 1.87
C THR A 49 -3.69 -8.52 0.74
N ILE A 50 -3.91 -7.97 -0.45
CA ILE A 50 -4.20 -8.74 -1.67
C ILE A 50 -2.97 -8.69 -2.58
N ASN A 51 -2.38 -9.84 -2.88
CA ASN A 51 -1.29 -9.93 -3.83
C ASN A 51 -1.87 -10.14 -5.24
N SER A 52 -1.65 -9.18 -6.15
CA SER A 52 -2.20 -9.21 -7.50
C SER A 52 -1.48 -10.19 -8.46
N GLY A 53 -0.55 -11.00 -7.94
CA GLY A 53 0.19 -11.99 -8.72
C GLY A 53 1.29 -11.37 -9.60
N THR A 54 1.84 -12.17 -10.51
CA THR A 54 2.91 -11.78 -11.43
C THR A 54 2.41 -11.45 -12.84
N LEU A 55 1.11 -11.54 -13.09
CA LEU A 55 0.54 -11.33 -14.42
C LEU A 55 0.60 -9.84 -14.78
N ASN A 56 1.37 -9.52 -15.81
CA ASN A 56 1.39 -8.19 -16.38
C ASN A 56 0.14 -7.99 -17.25
N MET A 57 -0.83 -7.23 -16.76
CA MET A 57 -2.07 -6.95 -17.50
C MET A 57 -1.82 -6.23 -18.83
N ARG A 58 -0.74 -5.45 -18.96
CA ARG A 58 -0.36 -4.79 -20.22
C ARG A 58 0.08 -5.79 -21.28
N GLU A 59 0.91 -6.76 -20.90
CA GLU A 59 1.32 -7.85 -21.81
C GLU A 59 0.13 -8.75 -22.15
N PHE A 60 -0.72 -9.06 -21.17
CA PHE A 60 -1.92 -9.88 -21.38
C PHE A 60 -2.88 -9.25 -22.39
N LEU A 61 -3.16 -7.95 -22.26
CA LEU A 61 -4.03 -7.20 -23.17
C LEU A 61 -3.40 -7.01 -24.57
N ALA A 62 -2.07 -6.91 -24.65
CA ALA A 62 -1.38 -6.86 -25.94
C ALA A 62 -1.46 -8.21 -26.69
N ALA A 63 -1.45 -9.33 -25.95
CA ALA A 63 -1.60 -10.67 -26.51
C ALA A 63 -3.06 -11.06 -26.84
N HIS A 64 -4.04 -10.47 -26.14
CA HIS A 64 -5.47 -10.71 -26.35
C HIS A 64 -6.21 -9.39 -26.59
N PRO A 65 -6.13 -8.84 -27.80
CA PRO A 65 -6.88 -7.64 -28.17
C PRO A 65 -8.39 -7.95 -28.14
N ILE A 66 -9.13 -7.05 -27.49
CA ILE A 66 -10.60 -7.07 -27.36
C ILE A 66 -11.27 -6.56 -28.62
#